data_AF-A0A1H7FT94-F1
#
_entry.id   AF-A0A1H7FT94-F1
#
_cell.length_a   1.000
_cell.length_b   1.000
_cell.length_c   1.000
_cell.angle_alpha   90.00
_cell.angle_beta   90.00
_cell.angle_gamma   90.00
#
_symmetry.space_group_name_H-M   'P 1'
#
loop_
_entity.id
_entity.type
_entity.pdbx_description
1 polymer ?
#
loop_
_entity_poly.entity_id
_entity_poly.type
_entity_poly.pdbx_seq_one_letter_code
_entity_poly.pdbx_strand_id
1 'polypeptide(L)'
;MAYDGELVKMQNGRWARFQRCRMFRPDGEVAGETMLLIAVELDERYQGLLDEVEDSLAQYRLQGIPVQVQMHPDAQGVTLQPGAAAESVH
;
A
#
# COMPACT_ATOMS: atom_id res chain seq x y z
N MET A 1 -1.34 3.04 -12.19
CA MET A 1 -2.48 2.26 -11.66
C MET A 1 -2.07 1.74 -10.29
N ALA A 2 -2.98 1.70 -9.32
CA ALA A 2 -2.69 1.19 -7.99
C ALA A 2 -2.70 -0.35 -7.96
N TYR A 3 -1.83 -0.95 -7.15
CA TYR A 3 -1.70 -2.40 -7.03
C TYR A 3 -2.20 -2.90 -5.67
N ASP A 4 -2.62 -4.16 -5.62
CA ASP A 4 -2.97 -4.84 -4.37
C ASP A 4 -1.75 -4.87 -3.44
N GLY A 5 -1.95 -4.46 -2.18
CA GLY A 5 -0.89 -4.32 -1.19
C GLY A 5 -0.11 -2.99 -1.23
N GLU A 6 -0.32 -2.14 -2.23
CA GLU A 6 0.39 -0.85 -2.33
C GLU A 6 0.01 0.08 -1.18
N LEU A 7 1.02 0.69 -0.55
CA LEU A 7 0.85 1.68 0.51
C LEU A 7 0.64 3.08 -0.07
N VAL A 8 -0.31 3.81 0.51
CA VAL A 8 -0.64 5.17 0.10
C VAL A 8 -0.89 6.04 1.33
N LYS A 9 -0.34 7.26 1.32
CA LYS A 9 -0.71 8.32 2.25
C LYS A 9 -1.95 9.02 1.68
N MET A 10 -3.08 8.92 2.37
CA MET A 10 -4.33 9.56 1.98
C MET A 10 -4.28 11.07 2.22
N GLN A 11 -5.20 11.81 1.62
CA GLN A 11 -5.26 13.29 1.76
C GLN A 11 -5.48 13.76 3.20
N ASN A 12 -6.09 12.93 4.05
CA ASN A 12 -6.28 13.20 5.48
C ASN A 12 -5.01 12.91 6.32
N GLY A 13 -3.89 12.56 5.68
CA GLY A 13 -2.62 12.24 6.35
C GLY A 13 -2.55 10.82 6.92
N ARG A 14 -3.57 9.97 6.70
CA ARG A 14 -3.56 8.58 7.18
C ARG A 14 -2.98 7.63 6.14
N TRP A 15 -2.20 6.67 6.59
CA TRP A 15 -1.73 5.56 5.77
C TRP A 15 -2.84 4.56 5.51
N ALA A 16 -2.92 4.11 4.26
CA ALA A 16 -3.80 3.04 3.82
C ALA A 16 -3.03 2.06 2.95
N ARG A 17 -3.56 0.84 2.87
CA ARG A 17 -3.10 -0.19 1.94
C ARG A 17 -4.22 -0.51 0.96
N PHE A 18 -3.89 -0.54 -0.32
CA PHE A 18 -4.83 -1.04 -1.30
C PHE A 18 -5.07 -2.53 -1.09
N GLN A 19 -6.34 -2.93 -1.09
CA GLN A 19 -6.75 -4.31 -0.92
C GLN A 19 -7.85 -4.64 -1.91
N ARG A 20 -7.74 -5.81 -2.54
CA ARG A 20 -8.83 -6.37 -3.34
C ARG A 20 -9.95 -6.90 -2.45
N CYS A 21 -11.17 -6.45 -2.72
CA CYS A 21 -12.38 -6.88 -2.05
C CYS A 21 -13.36 -7.48 -3.07
N ARG A 22 -13.99 -8.61 -2.71
CA ARG A 22 -15.08 -9.20 -3.48
C ARG A 22 -16.38 -8.50 -3.10
N MET A 23 -17.10 -8.00 -4.10
CA MET A 23 -18.44 -7.45 -3.92
C MET A 23 -19.47 -8.38 -4.55
N PHE A 24 -20.49 -8.74 -3.78
CA PHE A 24 -21.68 -9.42 -4.27
C PHE A 24 -22.74 -8.38 -4.61
N ARG A 25 -23.28 -8.42 -5.83
CA ARG A 25 -24.48 -7.63 -6.20
C ARG A 25 -25.72 -8.46 -5.91
N PRO A 26 -26.66 -7.96 -5.10
CA PRO A 26 -27.88 -8.70 -4.78
C PRO A 26 -28.91 -8.76 -5.94
N ASP A 27 -28.82 -7.90 -6.96
CA ASP A 27 -29.98 -7.59 -7.82
C ASP A 27 -29.82 -7.95 -9.32
N GLY A 28 -28.94 -8.87 -9.70
CA GLY A 28 -28.69 -9.19 -11.12
C GLY A 28 -28.72 -10.68 -11.43
N GLU A 29 -29.39 -11.06 -12.53
CA GLU A 29 -29.46 -12.45 -13.07
C GLU A 29 -28.11 -13.09 -13.40
N VAL A 30 -27.02 -12.35 -13.28
CA VAL A 30 -25.65 -12.87 -13.29
C VAL A 30 -25.01 -12.46 -11.98
N ALA A 31 -24.86 -13.41 -11.06
CA ALA A 31 -24.01 -13.28 -9.88
C ALA A 31 -22.54 -13.19 -10.34
N GLY A 32 -22.17 -12.07 -10.95
CA GLY A 32 -20.81 -11.79 -11.38
C GLY A 32 -20.02 -11.26 -10.19
N GLU A 33 -19.04 -12.03 -9.71
CA GLU A 33 -18.07 -11.55 -8.74
C GLU A 33 -17.40 -10.29 -9.31
N THR A 34 -17.67 -9.12 -8.72
CA THR A 34 -16.94 -7.90 -9.05
C THR A 34 -15.81 -7.72 -8.04
N MET A 35 -14.58 -7.60 -8.54
CA MET A 35 -13.41 -7.26 -7.71
C MET A 35 -13.23 -5.74 -7.67
N LEU A 36 -13.26 -5.18 -6.46
CA LEU A 36 -12.94 -3.77 -6.22
C LEU A 36 -11.57 -3.65 -5.58
N LEU A 37 -10.79 -2.66 -6.00
CA LEU A 37 -9.59 -2.25 -5.28
C LEU A 37 -9.97 -1.08 -4.37
N ILE A 38 -9.87 -1.27 -3.06
CA ILE A 38 -10.19 -0.26 -2.05
C ILE A 38 -8.94 0.11 -1.27
N ALA A 39 -8.81 1.38 -0.89
CA ALA A 39 -7.80 1.79 0.09
C ALA A 39 -8.36 1.53 1.49
N VAL A 40 -7.70 0.65 2.26
CA VAL A 40 -8.09 0.33 3.63
C VAL A 40 -7.12 1.05 4.57
N GLU A 41 -7.63 1.92 5.42
CA GLU A 41 -6.84 2.60 6.45
C GLU A 41 -6.16 1.58 7.37
N LEU A 42 -4.90 1.81 7.72
CA LEU A 42 -4.15 0.95 8.64
C LEU A 42 -4.46 1.27 10.10
N ASP A 43 -4.31 0.26 10.96
CA ASP A 43 -4.41 0.40 12.42
C ASP A 43 -3.43 1.46 12.95
N GLU A 44 -3.83 2.16 14.02
CA GLU A 44 -3.06 3.26 14.63
C GLU A 44 -1.61 2.90 14.91
N ARG A 45 -1.35 1.66 15.32
CA ARG A 45 0.01 1.20 15.64
C ARG A 45 0.93 1.21 14.43
N TYR A 46 0.41 0.99 13.23
CA TYR A 46 1.18 1.04 12.00
C TYR A 46 1.28 2.45 11.41
N GLN A 47 0.36 3.35 11.77
CA GLN A 47 0.38 4.75 11.32
C GLN A 47 1.66 5.44 11.79
N GLY A 48 1.95 5.39 13.10
CA GLY A 48 3.15 6.00 13.67
C GLY A 48 4.45 5.42 13.09
N LEU A 49 4.52 4.10 12.91
CA LEU A 49 5.70 3.46 12.32
C LEU A 49 5.96 3.89 10.87
N LEU A 50 4.90 4.13 10.09
CA LEU A 50 5.01 4.58 8.72
C LEU A 50 5.29 6.08 8.62
N ASP A 51 4.82 6.87 9.59
CA ASP A 51 5.18 8.28 9.71
C ASP A 51 6.68 8.44 9.97
N GLU A 52 7.28 7.59 10.81
CA GLU A 52 8.73 7.60 11.09
C GLU A 52 9.60 7.37 9.85
N VAL A 53 9.08 6.65 8.84
CA VAL A 53 9.81 6.32 7.61
C VAL A 53 9.29 7.06 6.38
N GLU A 54 8.37 8.02 6.54
CA GLU A 54 7.71 8.73 5.45
C GLU A 54 8.71 9.44 4.53
N ASP A 55 9.66 10.17 5.11
CA ASP A 55 10.68 10.90 4.36
C ASP A 55 11.57 9.95 3.52
N SER A 56 11.90 8.78 4.08
CA SER A 56 12.68 7.77 3.38
C SER A 56 11.89 7.18 2.20
N LEU A 57 10.61 6.88 2.41
CA LEU A 57 9.71 6.41 1.34
C LEU A 57 9.54 7.47 0.24
N ALA A 58 9.39 8.74 0.62
CA ALA A 58 9.31 9.85 -0.33
C ALA A 58 10.60 9.96 -1.16
N GLN A 59 11.77 9.82 -0.52
CA GLN A 59 13.06 9.84 -1.21
C GLN A 59 13.20 8.71 -2.23
N TYR A 60 12.85 7.47 -1.86
CA TYR A 60 12.88 6.35 -2.82
C TYR A 60 11.89 6.54 -3.97
N ARG A 61 10.69 7.06 -3.69
CA ARG A 61 9.70 7.39 -4.72
C ARG A 61 10.23 8.44 -5.70
N LEU A 62 10.89 9.49 -5.22
CA LEU A 62 11.51 10.51 -6.08
C LEU A 62 12.61 9.92 -6.99
N GLN A 63 13.31 8.89 -6.51
CA GLN A 63 14.33 8.17 -7.28
C GLN A 63 13.73 7.10 -8.21
N GLY A 64 12.40 6.90 -8.19
CA GLY A 64 11.74 5.85 -8.95
C GLY A 64 12.09 4.43 -8.47
N ILE A 65 12.60 4.29 -7.24
CA ILE A 65 12.99 2.98 -6.69
C ILE A 65 11.76 2.34 -6.04
N PRO A 66 11.32 1.16 -6.50
CA PRO A 66 10.27 0.42 -5.81
C PRO A 66 10.76 -0.04 -4.44
N VAL A 67 9.95 0.10 -3.40
CA VAL A 67 10.31 -0.31 -2.03
C VAL A 67 9.29 -1.31 -1.51
N GLN A 68 9.77 -2.45 -1.03
CA GLN A 68 8.97 -3.37 -0.25
C GLN A 68 9.01 -2.93 1.22
N VAL A 69 7.84 -2.70 1.80
CA VAL A 69 7.68 -2.31 3.20
C VAL A 69 7.22 -3.53 3.99
N GLN A 70 8.02 -3.96 4.97
CA GLN A 70 7.68 -5.05 5.85
C GLN A 70 7.37 -4.52 7.25
N MET A 71 6.09 -4.58 7.63
CA MET A 71 5.63 -4.25 8.98
C MET A 71 5.79 -5.47 9.88
N HIS A 72 6.45 -5.32 11.03
CA HIS A 72 6.55 -6.42 12.00
C HIS A 72 5.17 -6.70 12.62
N PRO A 73 4.77 -7.97 12.79
CA PRO A 73 3.42 -8.34 13.25
C PRO A 73 3.08 -7.82 14.65
N ASP A 74 4.09 -7.58 15.48
CA ASP A 74 3.96 -7.00 16.83
C ASP A 74 4.02 -5.46 16.83
N ALA A 75 4.00 -4.83 15.65
CA ALA A 75 4.15 -3.38 15.46
C ALA A 75 5.41 -2.79 16.16
N GLN A 76 6.50 -3.56 16.19
CA GLN A 76 7.77 -3.13 16.79
C GLN A 76 8.63 -2.28 15.83
N GLY A 77 8.26 -2.22 14.55
CA GLY A 77 9.05 -1.52 13.55
C GLY A 77 8.57 -1.78 12.12
N VAL A 78 9.19 -1.04 11.20
CA VAL A 78 9.06 -1.20 9.76
C VAL A 78 10.44 -1.39 9.16
N THR A 79 10.58 -2.37 8.27
CA THR A 79 11.78 -2.54 7.45
C THR A 79 11.49 -2.11 6.02
N LEU A 80 12.36 -1.28 5.45
CA LEU A 80 12.32 -0.88 4.04
C LEU A 80 13.33 -1.71 3.25
N GLN A 81 12.86 -2.36 2.19
CA GLN A 81 13.69 -3.12 1.25
C GLN A 81 13.56 -2.48 -0.13
N PRO A 82 14.46 -1.56 -0.50
CA PRO A 82 14.50 -1.02 -1.86
C PRO A 82 14.81 -2.15 -2.83
N GLY A 83 14.01 -2.27 -3.90
CA GLY A 83 14.38 -3.10 -5.04
C GLY A 83 15.64 -2.54 -5.70
N ALA A 84 16.36 -3.38 -6.45
CA ALA A 84 17.35 -2.87 -7.37
C ALA A 84 16.64 -1.84 -8.26
N ALA A 85 17.17 -0.61 -8.33
CA ALA A 85 16.69 0.40 -9.27
C ALA A 85 16.58 -0.31 -10.61
N ALA A 86 15.40 -0.26 -11.24
CA ALA A 86 15.22 -0.87 -12.55
C ALA A 86 16.36 -0.35 -13.42
N GLU A 87 17.28 -1.24 -13.81
CA GLU A 87 18.34 -0.90 -14.74
C GLU A 87 17.64 -0.25 -15.92
N SER A 88 18.02 0.99 -16.19
CA SER A 88 17.54 1.79 -17.31
C SER A 88 17.53 0.90 -18.55
N VAL A 89 16.34 0.43 -18.94
CA VAL A 89 16.18 -0.25 -20.23
C VAL A 89 16.40 0.84 -21.27
N HIS A 90 17.52 0.71 -21.98
CA HIS A 90 18.01 1.56 -23.05
C HIS A 90 16.97 1.91 -24.12
#